data_AF-A0A416HC90-F1
#
_entry.id   AF-A0A416HC90-F1
#
_cell.length_a   1.000
_cell.length_b   1.000
_cell.length_c   1.000
_cell.angle_alpha   90.00
_cell.angle_beta   90.00
_cell.angle_gamma   90.00
#
_symmetry.space_group_name_H-M   'P 1'
#
loop_
_entity.id
_entity.type
_entity.pdbx_description
1 polymer ?
#
loop_
_entity_poly.entity_id
_entity_poly.type
_entity_poly.pdbx_seq_one_letter_code
_entity_poly.pdbx_strand_id
1 'polypeptide(L)'
;MNTEFCAKWAAGLLKGLEENCPPETRRACLESCAFIHYRINNMDQLTEQYAGDLEGFTDFLQSEYGWIIQKSDDGKTLLADENKSYCVCPIAEAMKGEVPLSLCDCSAGYARLLFSRVAECDVEVRVKRSFLRDGLSCIYEITFC
;
A
#
# COMPACT_ATOMS: atom_id res chain seq x y z
N MET A 1 15.56 -18.21 8.54
CA MET A 1 16.03 -16.82 8.35
C MET A 1 15.65 -16.05 9.60
N ASN A 2 16.52 -15.21 10.16
CA ASN A 2 16.17 -14.46 11.37
C ASN A 2 15.29 -13.27 10.99
N THR A 3 13.97 -13.46 10.98
CA THR A 3 12.97 -12.45 10.60
C THR A 3 13.11 -11.17 11.42
N GLU A 4 13.49 -11.28 12.70
CA GLU A 4 13.73 -10.14 13.58
C GLU A 4 14.93 -9.29 13.10
N PHE A 5 16.02 -9.95 12.69
CA PHE A 5 17.17 -9.24 12.13
C PHE A 5 16.78 -8.47 10.85
N CYS A 6 16.07 -9.12 9.92
CA CYS A 6 15.65 -8.49 8.68
C CYS A 6 14.72 -7.28 8.93
N ALA A 7 13.77 -7.41 9.86
CA ALA A 7 12.84 -6.34 10.21
C ALA A 7 13.55 -5.15 10.89
N LYS A 8 14.44 -5.43 11.86
CA LYS A 8 15.25 -4.38 12.52
C LYS A 8 16.19 -3.69 11.54
N TRP A 9 16.81 -4.44 10.64
CA TRP A 9 17.68 -3.88 9.60
C TRP A 9 16.88 -2.96 8.67
N ALA A 10 15.71 -3.39 8.20
CA ALA A 10 14.85 -2.58 7.34
C ALA A 10 14.36 -1.30 8.05
N ALA A 11 13.97 -1.40 9.33
CA ALA A 11 13.58 -0.25 10.13
C ALA A 11 14.74 0.74 10.31
N GLY A 12 15.97 0.27 10.51
CA GLY A 12 17.16 1.11 10.58
C GLY A 12 17.44 1.85 9.28
N LEU A 13 17.32 1.17 8.14
CA LEU A 13 17.46 1.78 6.82
C LEU A 13 16.39 2.85 6.58
N LEU A 14 15.12 2.54 6.85
CA LEU A 14 14.00 3.47 6.71
C LEU A 14 14.18 4.72 7.57
N LYS A 15 14.65 4.56 8.81
CA LYS A 15 14.96 5.69 9.69
C LYS A 15 16.04 6.58 9.09
N GLY A 16 17.10 5.98 8.56
CA GLY A 16 18.15 6.72 7.86
C GLY A 16 17.61 7.52 6.66
N LEU A 17 16.70 6.92 5.87
CA LEU A 17 16.03 7.62 4.77
C LEU A 17 15.15 8.77 5.27
N GLU A 18 14.40 8.58 6.35
CA GLU A 18 13.56 9.64 6.94
C GLU A 18 14.36 10.86 7.39
N GLU A 19 15.51 10.63 8.01
CA GLU A 19 16.37 11.67 8.57
C GLU A 19 17.21 12.40 7.51
N ASN A 20 17.49 11.76 6.36
CA ASN A 20 18.48 12.25 5.40
C ASN A 20 17.95 12.50 3.99
N CYS A 21 16.71 12.13 3.68
CA CYS A 21 16.15 12.27 2.35
C CYS A 21 14.81 13.01 2.36
N PRO A 22 14.53 13.83 1.34
CA PRO A 22 13.23 14.48 1.21
C PRO A 22 12.13 13.46 0.83
N PRO A 23 10.85 13.77 1.08
CA PRO A 23 9.72 12.84 0.92
C PRO A 23 9.65 12.12 -0.43
N GLU A 24 9.91 12.81 -1.52
CA GLU A 24 9.92 12.26 -2.88
C GLU A 24 11.04 11.23 -3.09
N THR A 25 12.23 11.47 -2.52
CA THR A 25 13.34 10.52 -2.60
C THR A 25 13.04 9.27 -1.77
N ARG A 26 12.44 9.44 -0.58
CA ARG A 26 12.04 8.31 0.27
C ARG A 26 11.02 7.41 -0.42
N ARG A 27 10.01 8.02 -1.04
CA ARG A 27 9.00 7.30 -1.84
C ARG A 27 9.64 6.53 -3.00
N ALA A 28 10.54 7.17 -3.75
CA ALA A 28 11.26 6.51 -4.84
C ALA A 28 12.11 5.32 -4.36
N CYS A 29 12.79 5.44 -3.20
CA CYS A 29 13.54 4.33 -2.60
C CYS A 29 12.65 3.12 -2.26
N LEU A 30 11.38 3.34 -1.93
CA LEU A 30 10.44 2.28 -1.54
C LEU A 30 9.66 1.66 -2.69
N GLU A 31 9.78 2.20 -3.90
CA GLU A 31 9.12 1.65 -5.09
C GLU A 31 9.57 0.22 -5.40
N SER A 32 10.87 -0.05 -5.29
CA SER A 32 11.40 -1.42 -5.46
C SER A 32 10.88 -2.37 -4.38
N CYS A 33 10.67 -1.89 -3.14
CA CYS A 33 10.09 -2.69 -2.07
C CYS A 33 8.63 -3.04 -2.35
N ALA A 34 7.84 -2.07 -2.84
CA ALA A 34 6.46 -2.28 -3.26
C ALA A 34 6.36 -3.33 -4.38
N PHE A 35 7.25 -3.25 -5.39
CA PHE A 35 7.30 -4.23 -6.47
C PHE A 35 7.63 -5.65 -5.99
N ILE A 36 8.59 -5.80 -5.07
CA ILE A 36 8.91 -7.09 -4.46
C ILE A 36 7.71 -7.62 -3.67
N HIS A 37 7.06 -6.77 -2.87
CA HIS A 37 5.86 -7.13 -2.11
C HIS A 37 4.73 -7.62 -3.04
N TYR A 38 4.47 -6.89 -4.12
CA TYR A 38 3.49 -7.24 -5.16
C TYR A 38 3.79 -8.60 -5.79
N ARG A 39 5.04 -8.83 -6.19
CA ARG A 39 5.46 -10.08 -6.83
C ARG A 39 5.42 -11.30 -5.92
N ILE A 40 5.89 -11.17 -4.67
CA ILE A 40 5.88 -12.27 -3.70
C ILE A 40 4.46 -12.71 -3.40
N ASN A 41 3.51 -11.76 -3.37
CA ASN A 41 2.10 -12.07 -3.19
C ASN A 41 1.42 -12.60 -4.47
N ASN A 42 2.15 -12.72 -5.59
CA ASN A 42 1.64 -13.17 -6.88
C ASN A 42 0.42 -12.38 -7.39
N MET A 43 0.44 -11.07 -7.17
CA MET A 43 -0.70 -10.21 -7.48
C MET A 43 -0.98 -10.04 -8.97
N ASP A 44 -0.03 -10.38 -9.86
CA ASP A 44 -0.29 -10.44 -11.30
C ASP A 44 -1.42 -11.41 -11.63
N GLN A 45 -1.43 -12.59 -11.01
CA GLN A 45 -2.49 -13.57 -11.21
C GLN A 45 -3.85 -13.05 -10.72
N LEU A 46 -3.87 -12.32 -9.61
CA LEU A 46 -5.10 -11.75 -9.05
C LEU A 46 -5.63 -10.58 -9.90
N THR A 47 -4.75 -9.72 -10.40
CA THR A 47 -5.14 -8.48 -11.11
C THR A 47 -5.44 -8.72 -12.58
N GLU A 48 -4.85 -9.74 -13.20
CA GLU A 48 -5.06 -10.06 -14.62
C GLU A 48 -6.53 -10.38 -14.95
N GLN A 49 -7.24 -11.06 -14.04
CA GLN A 49 -8.67 -11.36 -14.18
C GLN A 49 -9.59 -10.12 -14.13
N TYR A 50 -9.06 -8.97 -13.70
CA TYR A 50 -9.80 -7.70 -13.61
C TYR A 50 -9.22 -6.62 -14.54
N ALA A 51 -8.38 -6.97 -15.52
CA ALA A 51 -7.83 -5.99 -16.45
C ALA A 51 -8.96 -5.24 -17.20
N GLY A 52 -8.99 -3.91 -17.08
CA GLY A 52 -10.03 -3.04 -17.62
C GLY A 52 -11.34 -3.02 -16.81
N ASP A 53 -11.45 -3.80 -15.73
CA ASP A 53 -12.65 -3.95 -14.89
C ASP A 53 -12.40 -3.45 -13.47
N LEU A 54 -12.34 -2.12 -13.33
CA LEU A 54 -12.15 -1.47 -12.04
C LEU A 54 -13.32 -1.73 -11.08
N GLU A 55 -14.56 -1.79 -11.58
CA GLU A 55 -15.74 -2.08 -10.76
C GLU A 55 -15.65 -3.47 -10.15
N GLY A 56 -15.42 -4.49 -10.99
CA GLY A 56 -15.27 -5.88 -10.54
C GLY A 56 -14.12 -6.07 -9.56
N PHE A 57 -13.00 -5.37 -9.75
CA PHE A 57 -11.90 -5.39 -8.78
C PHE A 57 -12.30 -4.75 -7.44
N THR A 58 -13.01 -3.60 -7.46
CA THR A 58 -13.47 -2.97 -6.22
C THR A 58 -14.49 -3.84 -5.48
N ASP A 59 -15.39 -4.51 -6.19
CA ASP A 59 -16.33 -5.48 -5.61
C ASP A 59 -15.60 -6.66 -4.97
N PHE A 60 -14.55 -7.17 -5.61
CA PHE A 60 -13.68 -8.20 -5.04
C PHE A 60 -13.03 -7.71 -3.74
N LEU A 61 -12.45 -6.52 -3.70
CA LEU A 61 -11.82 -5.97 -2.49
C LEU A 61 -12.83 -5.82 -1.34
N GLN A 62 -14.06 -5.39 -1.65
CA GLN A 62 -15.12 -5.26 -0.66
C GLN A 62 -15.60 -6.61 -0.13
N SER A 63 -15.80 -7.59 -1.01
CA SER A 63 -16.36 -8.91 -0.64
C SER A 63 -15.34 -9.82 0.03
N GLU A 64 -14.13 -9.93 -0.53
CA GLU A 64 -13.11 -10.87 -0.06
C GLU A 64 -12.24 -10.28 1.05
N TYR A 65 -11.90 -8.99 0.97
CA TYR A 65 -11.03 -8.34 1.94
C TYR A 65 -11.75 -7.43 2.93
N GLY A 66 -13.05 -7.20 2.73
CA GLY A 66 -13.88 -6.37 3.61
C GLY A 66 -13.59 -4.87 3.50
N TRP A 67 -12.90 -4.43 2.44
CA TRP A 67 -12.54 -3.02 2.24
C TRP A 67 -13.80 -2.18 2.06
N ILE A 68 -13.70 -0.88 2.37
CA ILE A 68 -14.73 0.10 2.07
C ILE A 68 -14.20 1.01 0.97
N ILE A 69 -14.93 1.07 -0.14
CA ILE A 69 -14.55 1.84 -1.32
C ILE A 69 -15.50 3.02 -1.47
N GLN A 70 -14.95 4.23 -1.60
CA GLN A 70 -15.72 5.45 -1.87
C GLN A 70 -15.18 6.10 -3.14
N LYS A 71 -16.02 6.27 -4.15
CA LYS A 71 -15.66 6.89 -5.44
C LYS A 71 -16.13 8.34 -5.43
N SER A 72 -15.34 9.25 -6.02
CA SER A 72 -15.79 10.61 -6.28
C SER A 72 -16.86 10.62 -7.38
N ASP A 73 -17.72 11.64 -7.37
CA ASP A 73 -18.79 11.80 -8.36
C ASP A 73 -18.26 11.89 -9.81
N ASP A 74 -17.03 12.38 -9.99
CA ASP A 74 -16.37 12.49 -11.29
C ASP A 74 -15.58 11.23 -11.70
N GLY A 75 -15.55 10.21 -10.85
CA GLY A 75 -14.83 8.95 -11.07
C GLY A 75 -13.30 9.06 -11.07
N LYS A 76 -12.73 10.25 -10.82
CA LYS A 76 -11.28 10.47 -10.90
C LYS A 76 -10.52 10.05 -9.65
N THR A 77 -11.22 9.95 -8.53
CA THR A 77 -10.62 9.62 -7.25
C THR A 77 -11.40 8.51 -6.56
N LEU A 78 -10.65 7.62 -5.90
CA LEU A 78 -11.19 6.55 -5.09
C LEU A 78 -10.48 6.55 -3.73
N LEU A 79 -11.26 6.51 -2.65
CA LEU A 79 -10.76 6.21 -1.31
C LEU A 79 -10.96 4.72 -1.02
N ALA A 80 -9.86 4.02 -0.76
CA ALA A 80 -9.85 2.63 -0.36
C ALA A 80 -9.48 2.53 1.12
N ASP A 81 -10.46 2.24 1.96
CA ASP A 81 -10.27 1.95 3.38
C ASP A 81 -10.15 0.44 3.57
N GLU A 82 -9.02 -0.05 4.08
CA GLU A 82 -8.83 -1.49 4.32
C GLU A 82 -9.82 -2.06 5.34
N ASN A 83 -10.43 -1.18 6.15
CA ASN A 83 -11.45 -1.48 7.15
C ASN A 83 -10.98 -2.54 8.17
N LYS A 84 -9.73 -2.38 8.63
CA LYS A 84 -9.10 -3.25 9.64
C LYS A 84 -8.72 -2.44 10.87
N SER A 85 -8.91 -3.06 12.03
CA SER A 85 -8.51 -2.52 13.33
C SER A 85 -7.08 -2.91 13.72
N TYR A 86 -6.25 -3.28 12.74
CA TYR A 86 -4.85 -3.68 12.93
C TYR A 86 -4.05 -3.47 11.65
N CYS A 87 -2.72 -3.39 11.77
CA CYS A 87 -1.81 -3.35 10.62
C CYS A 87 -1.48 -4.77 10.15
N VAL A 88 -1.70 -5.07 8.87
CA VAL A 88 -1.39 -6.37 8.24
C VAL A 88 0.07 -6.51 7.79
N CYS A 89 0.89 -5.46 7.95
CA CYS A 89 2.26 -5.46 7.45
C CYS A 89 3.17 -6.38 8.30
N PRO A 90 3.80 -7.41 7.71
CA PRO A 90 4.64 -8.35 8.46
C PRO A 90 5.90 -7.69 9.04
N ILE A 91 6.40 -6.62 8.42
CA ILE A 91 7.53 -5.85 8.96
C ILE A 91 7.09 -5.09 10.22
N ALA A 92 5.91 -4.46 10.19
CA ALA A 92 5.37 -3.76 11.35
C ALA A 92 5.05 -4.74 12.48
N GLU A 93 4.48 -5.91 12.17
CA GLU A 93 4.22 -6.97 13.15
C GLU A 93 5.52 -7.46 13.82
N ALA A 94 6.55 -7.79 13.02
CA ALA A 94 7.85 -8.23 13.53
C ALA A 94 8.52 -7.18 14.43
N MET A 95 8.23 -5.90 14.21
CA MET A 95 8.72 -4.76 14.98
C MET A 95 7.74 -4.28 16.06
N LYS A 96 6.62 -4.99 16.27
CA LYS A 96 5.57 -4.62 17.25
C LYS A 96 5.04 -3.18 17.07
N GLY A 97 5.00 -2.70 15.83
CA GLY A 97 4.57 -1.35 15.48
C GLY A 97 5.67 -0.28 15.62
N GLU A 98 6.85 -0.60 16.15
CA GLU A 98 7.98 0.34 16.29
C GLU A 98 8.75 0.47 14.98
N VAL A 99 8.13 1.07 13.97
CA VAL A 99 8.70 1.28 12.63
C VAL A 99 8.57 2.73 12.17
N PRO A 100 9.50 3.21 11.33
CA PRO A 100 9.36 4.51 10.67
C PRO A 100 8.07 4.58 9.83
N LEU A 101 7.39 5.73 9.86
CA LEU A 101 6.09 5.91 9.20
C LEU A 101 6.16 5.90 7.67
N SER A 102 7.35 6.15 7.12
CA SER A 102 7.68 5.99 5.70
C SER A 102 7.51 4.55 5.21
N LEU A 103 7.50 3.55 6.10
CA LEU A 103 7.20 2.17 5.72
C LEU A 103 5.89 2.06 4.94
N CYS A 104 4.88 2.87 5.27
CA CYS A 104 3.58 2.86 4.61
C CYS A 104 3.63 3.38 3.15
N ASP A 105 4.72 4.02 2.71
CA ASP A 105 4.90 4.36 1.30
C ASP A 105 5.08 3.09 0.45
N CYS A 106 5.58 2.00 1.04
CA CYS A 106 5.60 0.68 0.38
C CYS A 106 4.17 0.17 0.08
N SER A 107 3.23 0.32 1.03
CA SER A 107 1.84 -0.07 0.80
C SER A 107 1.14 0.82 -0.24
N ALA A 108 1.44 2.12 -0.29
CA ALA A 108 0.94 2.98 -1.36
C ALA A 108 1.48 2.57 -2.74
N GLY A 109 2.78 2.24 -2.84
CA GLY A 109 3.36 1.70 -4.07
C GLY A 109 2.73 0.36 -4.48
N TYR A 110 2.43 -0.51 -3.51
CA TYR A 110 1.75 -1.78 -3.76
C TYR A 110 0.34 -1.57 -4.30
N ALA A 111 -0.43 -0.67 -3.67
CA ALA A 111 -1.75 -0.29 -4.16
C ALA A 111 -1.68 0.36 -5.56
N ARG A 112 -0.68 1.21 -5.82
CA ARG A 112 -0.44 1.76 -7.17
C ARG A 112 -0.30 0.65 -8.21
N LEU A 113 0.51 -0.37 -7.94
CA LEU A 113 0.69 -1.49 -8.87
C LEU A 113 -0.62 -2.25 -9.13
N LEU A 114 -1.41 -2.51 -8.08
CA LEU A 114 -2.72 -3.16 -8.22
C LEU A 114 -3.66 -2.34 -9.12
N PHE A 115 -3.87 -1.08 -8.78
CA PHE A 115 -4.83 -0.23 -9.47
C PHE A 115 -4.34 0.16 -10.87
N SER A 116 -3.04 0.39 -11.08
CA SER A 116 -2.51 0.65 -12.44
C SER A 116 -2.69 -0.56 -13.36
N ARG A 117 -2.54 -1.78 -12.81
CA ARG A 117 -2.72 -3.00 -13.61
C ARG A 117 -4.18 -3.21 -14.02
N VAL A 118 -5.11 -2.96 -13.09
CA VAL A 118 -6.56 -3.11 -13.30
C VAL A 118 -7.11 -1.99 -14.19
N ALA A 119 -6.72 -0.73 -13.95
CA ALA A 119 -7.20 0.42 -14.72
C ALA A 119 -6.53 0.58 -16.09
N GLU A 120 -5.51 -0.23 -16.39
CA GLU A 120 -4.72 -0.17 -17.62
C GLU A 120 -4.09 1.21 -17.92
N CYS A 121 -3.91 2.02 -16.88
CA CYS A 121 -3.28 3.35 -16.92
C CYS A 121 -2.48 3.56 -15.63
N ASP A 122 -1.51 4.48 -15.63
CA ASP A 122 -0.74 4.75 -14.40
C ASP A 122 -1.53 5.62 -13.43
N VAL A 123 -1.76 5.14 -12.22
CA VAL A 123 -2.51 5.88 -11.18
C VAL A 123 -1.56 6.52 -10.16
N GLU A 124 -1.99 7.60 -9.53
CA GLU A 124 -1.32 8.13 -8.34
C GLU A 124 -1.97 7.52 -7.09
N VAL A 125 -1.15 7.09 -6.12
CA VAL A 125 -1.66 6.61 -4.83
C VAL A 125 -0.95 7.30 -3.67
N ARG A 126 -1.73 7.75 -2.68
CA ARG A 126 -1.23 8.36 -1.44
C ARG A 126 -1.81 7.67 -0.23
N VAL A 127 -0.98 7.51 0.81
CA VAL A 127 -1.47 7.11 2.14
C VAL A 127 -2.21 8.30 2.75
N LYS A 128 -3.54 8.24 2.79
CA LYS A 128 -4.38 9.25 3.44
C LYS A 128 -4.38 9.10 4.96
N ARG A 129 -4.44 7.84 5.42
CA ARG A 129 -4.39 7.45 6.84
C ARG A 129 -3.68 6.12 6.99
N SER A 130 -3.07 5.88 8.14
CA SER A 130 -2.39 4.62 8.46
C SER A 130 -2.63 4.24 9.91
N PHE A 131 -2.92 2.97 10.15
CA PHE A 131 -3.04 2.40 11.49
C PHE A 131 -1.84 2.69 12.39
N LEU A 132 -0.63 2.70 11.82
CA LEU A 132 0.59 2.98 12.59
C LEU A 132 0.67 4.44 13.08
N ARG A 133 -0.17 5.35 12.56
CA ARG A 133 -0.18 6.76 12.94
C ARG A 133 -1.22 7.08 14.02
N ASP A 134 -2.43 6.55 13.88
CA ASP A 134 -3.57 6.93 14.73
C ASP A 134 -4.37 5.75 15.28
N GLY A 135 -3.96 4.52 15.00
CA GLY A 135 -4.65 3.31 15.45
C GLY A 135 -5.99 3.04 14.74
N LEU A 136 -6.32 3.79 13.70
CA LEU A 136 -7.51 3.59 12.87
C LEU A 136 -7.15 2.86 11.58
N SER A 137 -8.13 2.53 10.75
CA SER A 137 -7.85 1.79 9.50
C SER A 137 -6.95 2.57 8.53
N CYS A 138 -6.17 1.82 7.74
CA CYS A 138 -5.40 2.38 6.64
C CYS A 138 -6.33 2.82 5.50
N ILE A 139 -6.12 4.04 4.99
CA ILE A 139 -6.87 4.60 3.86
C ILE A 139 -5.89 5.06 2.80
N TYR A 140 -6.12 4.63 1.56
CA TYR A 140 -5.41 5.10 0.38
C TYR A 140 -6.33 5.99 -0.45
N GLU A 141 -5.77 7.07 -0.98
CA GLU A 141 -6.39 7.92 -2.00
C GLU A 141 -5.74 7.56 -3.33
N ILE A 142 -6.54 7.06 -4.27
CA ILE A 142 -6.15 6.66 -5.61
C ILE A 142 -6.71 7.68 -6.58
N THR A 143 -5.86 8.26 -7.42
CA THR A 143 -6.24 9.22 -8.46
C THR A 143 -5.93 8.63 -9.83
N PHE A 144 -6.95 8.51 -10.67
CA PHE A 144 -6.86 7.96 -12.01
C PHE A 144 -6.51 9.02 -13.05
N CYS A 145 -5.91 8.57 -14.15
CA CYS A 145 -5.93 9.25 -15.45
C CYS A 145 -7.40 9.32 -15.95
#